data_AF-A0A3D1X753-F1
#
_entry.id   AF-A0A3D1X753-F1
#
_cell.length_a   1.000
_cell.length_b   1.000
_cell.length_c   1.000
_cell.angle_alpha   90.00
_cell.angle_beta   90.00
_cell.angle_gamma   90.00
#
_symmetry.space_group_name_H-M   'P 1'
#
loop_
_entity.id
_entity.type
_entity.pdbx_description
1 polymer ?
#
loop_
_entity_poly.entity_id
_entity_poly.type
_entity_poly.pdbx_seq_one_letter_code
_entity_poly.pdbx_strand_id
1 'polypeptide(L)'
;MKKKQNDFETSGIERMTDAELSKKLGHYQRTESIGILLGVLLVIAGCISMFIQRDPILVCALAFPGVALFLLVAKPAQKKKKALMQQQLGGFFRTELTKAFGPEPEPATLPIDRAYLKAAKLSAVSFMECTVTDFHEGEHKGLRFSAANVELRRTVEEKSGPDNDNWMTRTETLFRGIVVRCKAIC
;
A
#
# COMPACT_ATOMS: atom_id res chain seq x y z
N MET A 1 12.63 48.88 -16.12
CA MET A 1 12.02 47.94 -15.16
C MET A 1 11.22 46.89 -15.94
N LYS A 2 11.79 45.70 -16.16
CA LYS A 2 11.10 44.56 -16.77
C LYS A 2 11.01 43.45 -15.72
N LYS A 3 9.78 43.08 -15.33
CA LYS A 3 9.50 41.93 -14.46
C LYS A 3 9.91 40.66 -15.23
N LYS A 4 10.94 39.98 -14.75
CA LYS A 4 11.22 38.58 -15.11
C LYS A 4 10.21 37.73 -14.34
N GLN A 5 9.22 37.20 -15.04
CA GLN A 5 8.43 36.08 -14.54
C GLN A 5 9.40 34.90 -14.42
N ASN A 6 9.52 34.40 -13.19
CA ASN A 6 10.26 33.19 -12.91
C ASN A 6 9.36 32.03 -13.35
N ASP A 7 9.64 31.49 -14.54
CA ASP A 7 9.17 30.19 -15.02
C ASP A 7 9.86 29.06 -14.23
N PHE A 8 9.80 29.15 -12.90
CA PHE A 8 10.42 28.20 -11.99
C PHE A 8 9.47 27.04 -11.76
N GLU A 9 9.72 25.99 -12.54
CA GLU A 9 9.54 24.59 -12.14
C GLU A 9 8.09 24.12 -11.91
N THR A 10 7.28 24.13 -12.95
CA THR A 10 6.46 22.95 -13.24
C THR A 10 7.37 21.89 -13.85
N SER A 11 8.24 21.32 -13.03
CA SER A 11 8.84 20.02 -13.30
C SER A 11 7.67 19.02 -13.32
N GLY A 12 7.15 18.82 -14.52
CA GLY A 12 6.26 17.72 -14.81
C GLY A 12 6.99 16.44 -14.43
N ILE A 13 6.74 15.95 -13.22
CA ILE A 13 6.78 14.52 -12.95
C ILE A 13 5.79 13.98 -13.97
N GLU A 14 6.33 13.48 -15.07
CA GLU A 14 5.61 12.94 -16.22
C GLU A 14 4.67 11.85 -15.71
N ARG A 15 3.46 12.27 -15.33
CA ARG A 15 2.36 11.39 -14.98
C ARG A 15 2.04 10.65 -16.26
N MET A 16 2.43 9.37 -16.32
CA MET A 16 1.99 8.51 -17.41
C MET A 16 0.48 8.65 -17.54
N THR A 17 0.04 9.04 -18.73
CA THR A 17 -1.38 9.06 -19.05
C THR A 17 -1.94 7.65 -18.91
N ASP A 18 -3.22 7.49 -18.57
CA ASP A 18 -3.86 6.18 -18.37
C ASP A 18 -3.63 5.22 -19.56
N ALA A 19 -3.50 5.78 -20.77
CA ALA A 19 -3.11 5.07 -21.98
C ALA A 19 -1.67 4.49 -21.93
N GLU A 20 -0.70 5.24 -21.42
CA GLU A 20 0.69 4.78 -21.26
C GLU A 20 0.83 3.78 -20.11
N LEU A 21 0.07 3.99 -19.03
CA LEU A 21 -0.04 3.05 -17.92
C LEU A 21 -0.60 1.72 -18.40
N SER A 22 -1.71 1.75 -19.13
CA SER A 22 -2.37 0.59 -19.73
C SER A 22 -1.43 -0.11 -20.72
N LYS A 23 -0.67 0.64 -21.52
CA LYS A 23 0.31 0.07 -22.47
C LYS A 23 1.47 -0.64 -21.75
N LYS A 24 2.02 -0.04 -20.68
CA LYS A 24 3.07 -0.69 -19.87
C LYS A 24 2.54 -1.91 -19.12
N LEU A 25 1.38 -1.79 -18.47
CA LEU A 25 0.72 -2.91 -17.78
C LEU A 25 0.38 -4.04 -18.74
N GLY A 26 -0.14 -3.73 -19.92
CA GLY A 26 -0.45 -4.68 -20.97
C GLY A 26 0.79 -5.39 -21.53
N HIS A 27 1.91 -4.67 -21.68
CA HIS A 27 3.19 -5.28 -22.07
C HIS A 27 3.68 -6.26 -20.99
N TYR A 28 3.70 -5.85 -19.72
CA TYR A 28 4.10 -6.74 -18.61
C TYR A 28 3.18 -7.96 -18.48
N GLN A 29 1.87 -7.78 -18.62
CA GLN A 29 0.89 -8.85 -18.55
C GLN A 29 1.03 -9.83 -19.74
N ARG A 30 1.36 -9.34 -20.95
CA ARG A 30 1.67 -10.21 -22.10
C ARG A 30 2.96 -11.00 -21.88
N THR A 31 4.04 -10.36 -21.44
CA THR A 31 5.30 -11.06 -21.16
C THR A 31 5.13 -12.13 -20.07
N GLU A 32 4.35 -11.82 -19.04
CA GLU A 32 4.01 -12.78 -17.98
C GLU A 32 3.16 -13.93 -18.50
N SER A 33 2.08 -13.65 -19.23
CA SER A 33 1.19 -14.69 -19.76
C SER A 33 1.94 -15.61 -20.72
N ILE A 34 2.84 -15.07 -21.54
CA ILE A 34 3.68 -15.86 -22.46
C ILE A 34 4.68 -16.70 -21.67
N GLY A 35 5.37 -16.13 -20.67
CA GLY A 35 6.33 -16.86 -19.85
C GLY A 35 5.71 -18.00 -19.03
N ILE A 36 4.50 -17.78 -18.48
CA ILE A 36 3.75 -18.81 -17.76
C ILE A 36 3.30 -19.91 -18.72
N LEU A 37 2.74 -19.55 -19.89
CA LEU A 37 2.31 -20.52 -20.89
C LEU A 37 3.49 -21.38 -21.37
N LEU A 38 4.63 -20.76 -21.67
CA LEU A 38 5.85 -21.46 -22.09
C LEU A 38 6.37 -22.38 -20.98
N GLY A 39 6.37 -21.92 -19.73
CA GLY A 39 6.77 -22.70 -18.56
C GLY A 39 5.88 -23.93 -18.35
N VAL A 40 4.56 -23.77 -18.47
CA VAL A 40 3.61 -24.89 -18.36
C VAL A 40 3.81 -25.91 -19.47
N LEU A 41 4.01 -25.47 -20.71
CA LEU A 41 4.29 -26.36 -21.84
C LEU A 41 5.60 -27.15 -21.63
N LEU A 42 6.65 -26.50 -21.13
CA LEU A 42 7.93 -27.15 -20.80
C LEU A 42 7.78 -28.20 -19.70
N VAL A 43 6.96 -27.93 -18.68
CA VAL A 43 6.67 -28.89 -17.60
C VAL A 43 5.90 -30.09 -18.12
N ILE A 44 4.85 -29.89 -18.92
CA ILE A 44 4.08 -30.97 -19.54
C ILE A 44 4.98 -31.83 -20.44
N ALA A 45 5.82 -31.20 -21.25
CA ALA A 45 6.79 -31.90 -22.10
C ALA A 45 7.79 -32.72 -21.26
N GLY A 46 8.31 -32.17 -20.17
CA GLY A 46 9.19 -32.89 -19.23
C GLY A 46 8.50 -34.10 -18.58
N CYS A 47 7.23 -33.95 -18.18
CA CYS A 47 6.43 -35.05 -17.61
C CYS A 47 6.21 -36.18 -18.63
N ILE A 48 5.91 -35.86 -19.90
CA ILE A 48 5.72 -36.86 -20.96
C ILE A 48 7.05 -37.56 -21.29
N SER A 49 8.16 -36.81 -21.36
CA SER A 49 9.49 -37.36 -21.61
C SER A 49 9.95 -38.34 -20.54
N MET A 50 9.57 -38.11 -19.27
CA MET A 50 9.83 -39.05 -18.17
C MET A 50 9.20 -40.42 -18.39
N PHE A 51 8.03 -40.49 -19.03
CA PHE A 51 7.33 -41.72 -19.36
C PHE A 51 7.94 -42.47 -20.56
N ILE A 52 8.45 -41.75 -21.55
CA ILE A 52 8.94 -42.34 -22.82
C ILE A 52 10.40 -42.76 -22.72
N GLN A 53 11.28 -41.87 -22.24
CA GLN A 53 12.73 -42.10 -22.30
C GLN A 53 13.35 -42.54 -20.96
N ARG A 54 12.67 -42.33 -19.81
CA ARG A 54 13.20 -42.60 -18.45
C ARG A 54 14.62 -42.06 -18.20
N ASP A 55 15.08 -41.09 -19.00
CA ASP A 55 16.38 -40.47 -18.81
C ASP A 55 16.24 -39.29 -17.82
N PRO A 56 16.77 -39.42 -16.59
CA PRO A 56 16.67 -38.38 -15.58
C PRO A 56 17.41 -37.09 -15.97
N ILE A 57 18.41 -37.15 -16.85
CA ILE A 57 19.20 -35.98 -17.28
C ILE A 57 18.33 -35.08 -18.16
N LEU A 58 17.55 -35.65 -19.08
CA LEU A 58 16.66 -34.88 -19.97
C LEU A 58 15.50 -34.23 -19.20
N VAL A 59 14.91 -34.95 -18.24
CA VAL A 59 13.81 -34.44 -17.41
C VAL A 59 14.30 -33.26 -16.57
N CYS A 60 15.49 -33.36 -15.97
CA CYS A 60 16.12 -32.26 -15.26
C CYS A 60 16.43 -31.08 -16.20
N ALA A 61 17.01 -31.34 -17.37
CA ALA A 61 17.36 -30.31 -18.34
C ALA A 61 16.15 -29.53 -18.87
N LEU A 62 14.92 -30.08 -18.80
CA LEU A 62 13.68 -29.39 -19.21
C LEU A 62 12.94 -28.74 -18.03
N ALA A 63 12.89 -29.41 -16.87
CA ALA A 63 12.13 -28.94 -15.71
C ALA A 63 12.82 -27.76 -14.99
N PHE A 64 14.15 -27.81 -14.80
CA PHE A 64 14.89 -26.75 -14.14
C PHE A 64 14.82 -25.40 -14.86
N PRO A 65 15.03 -25.31 -16.18
CA PRO A 65 14.84 -24.04 -16.89
C PRO A 65 13.38 -23.57 -16.89
N GLY A 66 12.40 -24.46 -16.93
CA GLY A 66 10.97 -24.10 -16.80
C GLY A 66 10.66 -23.42 -15.46
N VAL A 67 11.14 -23.99 -14.36
CA VAL A 67 10.98 -23.41 -13.02
C VAL A 67 11.78 -22.11 -12.86
N ALA A 68 13.01 -22.07 -13.41
CA ALA A 68 13.84 -20.87 -13.38
C ALA A 68 13.21 -19.70 -14.15
N LEU A 69 12.69 -19.95 -15.36
CA LEU A 69 11.96 -18.96 -16.16
C LEU A 69 10.74 -18.42 -15.41
N PHE A 70 9.96 -19.30 -14.79
CA PHE A 70 8.80 -18.90 -14.00
C PHE A 70 9.18 -18.00 -12.82
N LEU A 71 10.17 -18.39 -12.02
CA LEU A 71 10.57 -17.65 -10.84
C LEU A 71 11.28 -16.33 -11.17
N LEU A 72 12.15 -16.32 -12.18
CA LEU A 72 12.94 -15.15 -12.56
C LEU A 72 12.16 -14.12 -13.37
N VAL A 73 11.11 -14.52 -14.09
CA VAL A 73 10.31 -13.58 -14.90
C VAL A 73 9.04 -13.16 -14.16
N ALA A 74 8.28 -14.09 -13.56
CA ALA A 74 6.97 -13.78 -12.98
C ALA A 74 7.08 -12.97 -11.68
N LYS A 75 7.97 -13.35 -10.75
CA LYS A 75 8.08 -12.65 -9.46
C LYS A 75 8.51 -11.18 -9.57
N PRO A 76 9.55 -10.81 -10.33
CA PRO A 76 9.92 -9.40 -10.46
C PRO A 76 8.91 -8.58 -11.27
N ALA A 77 8.27 -9.16 -12.29
CA ALA A 77 7.23 -8.49 -13.06
C ALA A 77 6.01 -8.15 -12.19
N GLN A 78 5.57 -9.10 -11.35
CA GLN A 78 4.47 -8.92 -10.41
C GLN A 78 4.73 -7.83 -9.37
N LYS A 79 5.95 -7.81 -8.78
CA LYS A 79 6.34 -6.76 -7.84
C LYS A 79 6.35 -5.37 -8.48
N LYS A 80 6.89 -5.26 -9.70
CA LYS A 80 6.92 -3.99 -10.46
C LYS A 80 5.52 -3.52 -10.82
N LYS A 81 4.63 -4.42 -11.28
CA LYS A 81 3.22 -4.11 -11.55
C LYS A 81 2.51 -3.56 -10.30
N LYS A 82 2.68 -4.22 -9.16
CA LYS A 82 2.06 -3.80 -7.89
C LYS A 82 2.60 -2.44 -7.42
N ALA A 83 3.92 -2.24 -7.45
CA ALA A 83 4.53 -0.98 -7.06
C ALA A 83 4.09 0.19 -7.95
N LEU A 84 4.05 -0.03 -9.27
CA LEU A 84 3.59 0.97 -10.23
C LEU A 84 2.11 1.31 -10.04
N MET A 85 1.25 0.29 -9.87
CA MET A 85 -0.16 0.51 -9.56
C MET A 85 -0.34 1.29 -8.24
N GLN A 86 0.41 0.95 -7.20
CA GLN A 86 0.30 1.62 -5.90
C GLN A 86 0.77 3.08 -5.98
N GLN A 87 1.85 3.37 -6.71
CA GLN A 87 2.34 4.73 -6.93
C GLN A 87 1.34 5.57 -7.74
N GLN A 88 0.76 4.99 -8.78
CA GLN A 88 -0.14 5.69 -9.71
C GLN A 88 -1.52 5.91 -9.11
N LEU A 89 -2.09 4.89 -8.45
CA LEU A 89 -3.32 5.02 -7.69
C LEU A 89 -3.15 6.01 -6.53
N GLY A 90 -2.02 5.96 -5.81
CA GLY A 90 -1.74 6.93 -4.74
C GLY A 90 -1.69 8.38 -5.25
N GLY A 91 -1.04 8.61 -6.39
CA GLY A 91 -1.02 9.93 -7.04
C GLY A 91 -2.37 10.38 -7.59
N PHE A 92 -3.15 9.45 -8.15
CA PHE A 92 -4.51 9.68 -8.62
C PHE A 92 -5.44 10.05 -7.46
N PHE A 93 -5.47 9.26 -6.39
CA PHE A 93 -6.29 9.52 -5.21
C PHE A 93 -5.94 10.85 -4.57
N ARG A 94 -4.65 11.19 -4.42
CA ARG A 94 -4.24 12.52 -3.94
C ARG A 94 -4.77 13.65 -4.82
N THR A 95 -4.71 13.49 -6.14
CA THR A 95 -5.22 14.50 -7.09
C THR A 95 -6.74 14.64 -7.00
N GLU A 96 -7.47 13.53 -6.96
CA GLU A 96 -8.93 13.54 -6.81
C GLU A 96 -9.36 14.05 -5.42
N LEU A 97 -8.63 13.72 -4.34
CA LEU A 97 -8.83 14.29 -3.01
C LEU A 97 -8.67 15.81 -3.04
N THR A 98 -7.57 16.31 -3.61
CA THR A 98 -7.34 17.76 -3.75
C THR A 98 -8.42 18.43 -4.62
N LYS A 99 -8.91 17.76 -5.66
CA LYS A 99 -9.99 18.26 -6.50
C LYS A 99 -11.34 18.31 -5.78
N ALA A 100 -11.64 17.31 -4.96
CA ALA A 100 -12.90 17.21 -4.24
C ALA A 100 -12.95 18.09 -2.97
N PHE A 101 -11.81 18.29 -2.30
CA PHE A 101 -11.73 18.88 -0.97
C PHE A 101 -10.77 20.07 -0.84
N GLY A 102 -10.13 20.49 -1.93
CA GLY A 102 -9.18 21.59 -1.95
C GLY A 102 -7.75 21.20 -1.53
N PRO A 103 -6.80 22.15 -1.60
CA PRO A 103 -5.45 21.95 -1.11
C PRO A 103 -5.45 21.77 0.41
N GLU A 104 -4.57 20.91 0.89
CA GLU A 104 -4.40 20.67 2.32
C GLU A 104 -3.80 21.92 2.99
N PRO A 105 -4.42 22.46 4.06
CA PRO A 105 -3.94 23.67 4.72
C PRO A 105 -2.64 23.42 5.49
N GLU A 106 -1.63 24.24 5.23
CA GLU A 106 -0.42 24.31 6.06
C GLU A 106 -0.37 25.67 6.79
N PRO A 107 -0.34 25.71 8.15
CA PRO A 107 -0.37 24.58 9.09
C PRO A 107 -1.80 23.99 9.28
N ALA A 108 -1.86 22.72 9.69
CA ALA A 108 -3.12 22.01 9.98
C ALA A 108 -3.95 22.77 11.01
N THR A 109 -5.20 23.10 10.67
CA THR A 109 -6.10 23.87 11.55
C THR A 109 -6.98 22.98 12.42
N LEU A 110 -7.13 21.69 12.07
CA LEU A 110 -7.89 20.68 12.79
C LEU A 110 -7.05 19.42 13.04
N PRO A 111 -5.99 19.48 13.86
CA PRO A 111 -5.16 18.31 14.13
C PRO A 111 -5.97 17.19 14.81
N ILE A 112 -5.72 15.96 14.37
CA ILE A 112 -6.11 14.72 15.06
C ILE A 112 -4.86 14.24 15.80
N ASP A 113 -4.58 14.86 16.94
CA ASP A 113 -3.42 14.56 17.76
C ASP A 113 -3.82 13.72 18.98
N ARG A 114 -2.82 13.32 19.76
CA ARG A 114 -3.04 12.56 21.01
C ARG A 114 -3.94 13.31 21.99
N ALA A 115 -3.85 14.64 22.04
CA ALA A 115 -4.66 15.45 22.96
C ALA A 115 -6.14 15.40 22.56
N TYR A 116 -6.45 15.58 21.28
CA TYR A 116 -7.77 15.42 20.71
C TYR A 116 -8.32 14.01 20.94
N LEU A 117 -7.52 12.97 20.65
CA LEU A 117 -7.96 11.58 20.81
C LEU A 117 -8.23 11.20 22.28
N LYS A 118 -7.46 11.76 23.23
CA LYS A 118 -7.76 11.63 24.67
C LYS A 118 -9.07 12.33 25.04
N ALA A 119 -9.30 13.54 24.53
CA ALA A 119 -10.52 14.30 24.79
C ALA A 119 -11.76 13.66 24.14
N ALA A 120 -11.60 13.05 22.97
CA ALA A 120 -12.66 12.38 22.21
C ALA A 120 -13.15 11.08 22.88
N LYS A 121 -12.42 10.54 23.88
CA LYS A 121 -12.79 9.35 24.65
C LYS A 121 -13.24 8.17 23.76
N LEU A 122 -12.46 7.88 22.70
CA LEU A 122 -12.76 6.82 21.73
C LEU A 122 -12.73 5.40 22.31
N SER A 123 -12.19 5.23 23.52
CA SER A 123 -12.12 3.96 24.24
C SER A 123 -12.55 4.20 25.69
N ALA A 124 -13.26 3.23 26.27
CA ALA A 124 -13.61 3.24 27.70
C ALA A 124 -12.36 3.12 28.60
N VAL A 125 -11.27 2.56 28.05
CA VAL A 125 -10.00 2.39 28.75
C VAL A 125 -8.92 3.29 28.16
N SER A 126 -8.05 3.83 29.01
CA SER A 126 -6.94 4.68 28.59
C SER A 126 -5.92 3.92 27.74
N PHE A 127 -5.58 4.49 26.58
CA PHE A 127 -4.51 4.02 25.72
C PHE A 127 -3.14 4.61 26.15
N MET A 128 -2.07 3.86 25.93
CA MET A 128 -0.69 4.30 26.18
C MET A 128 -0.05 4.82 24.89
N GLU A 129 -0.24 4.06 23.81
CA GLU A 129 0.32 4.32 22.49
C GLU A 129 -0.78 4.77 21.52
N CYS A 130 -0.42 5.69 20.63
CA CYS A 130 -1.30 6.23 19.61
C CYS A 130 -0.50 6.43 18.32
N THR A 131 -0.98 5.83 17.24
CA THR A 131 -0.42 6.00 15.90
C THR A 131 -1.47 6.67 15.03
N VAL A 132 -1.09 7.76 14.40
CA VAL A 132 -1.93 8.51 13.45
C VAL A 132 -1.21 8.50 12.10
N THR A 133 -1.85 7.96 11.07
CA THR A 133 -1.32 7.93 9.70
C THR A 133 -2.34 8.45 8.72
N ASP A 134 -1.87 8.81 7.53
CA ASP A 134 -2.73 9.22 6.41
C ASP A 134 -3.68 10.36 6.79
N PHE A 135 -3.17 11.33 7.55
CA PHE A 135 -3.90 12.54 7.91
C PHE A 135 -4.23 13.33 6.64
N HIS A 136 -5.47 13.79 6.56
CA HIS A 136 -5.92 14.71 5.53
C HIS A 136 -6.84 15.76 6.14
N GLU A 137 -6.59 17.03 5.83
CA GLU A 137 -7.49 18.15 6.13
C GLU A 137 -7.99 18.81 4.84
N GLY A 138 -9.30 19.10 4.80
CA GLY A 138 -9.95 19.69 3.63
C GLY A 138 -11.22 20.45 3.98
N GLU A 139 -11.80 21.07 2.95
CA GLU A 139 -13.05 21.82 3.06
C GLU A 139 -14.07 21.31 2.05
N HIS A 140 -15.31 21.11 2.50
CA HIS A 140 -16.42 20.74 1.63
C HIS A 140 -17.68 21.47 2.04
N LYS A 141 -18.28 22.23 1.11
CA LYS A 141 -19.56 22.95 1.31
C LYS A 141 -19.56 23.85 2.57
N GLY A 142 -18.47 24.58 2.83
CA GLY A 142 -18.35 25.45 4.00
C GLY A 142 -18.14 24.71 5.33
N LEU A 143 -17.83 23.41 5.27
CA LEU A 143 -17.50 22.58 6.43
C LEU A 143 -16.04 22.15 6.32
N ARG A 144 -15.23 22.50 7.31
CA ARG A 144 -13.85 22.02 7.40
C ARG A 144 -13.85 20.66 8.08
N PHE A 145 -13.10 19.73 7.54
CA PHE A 145 -12.95 18.41 8.14
C PHE A 145 -11.49 17.99 8.14
N SER A 146 -11.15 17.14 9.10
CA SER A 146 -9.92 16.36 9.08
C SER A 146 -10.24 14.89 9.28
N ALA A 147 -9.48 14.03 8.62
CA ALA A 147 -9.61 12.59 8.69
C ALA A 147 -8.23 11.94 8.84
N ALA A 148 -8.12 10.91 9.66
CA ALA A 148 -6.89 10.13 9.79
C ALA A 148 -7.15 8.68 10.17
N ASN A 149 -6.25 7.80 9.77
CA ASN A 149 -6.18 6.44 10.29
C ASN A 149 -5.59 6.50 11.69
N VAL A 150 -6.33 5.98 12.68
CA VAL A 150 -5.94 6.00 14.08
C VAL A 150 -5.89 4.58 14.62
N GLU A 151 -4.78 4.26 15.27
CA GLU A 151 -4.62 3.04 16.05
C GLU A 151 -4.21 3.39 17.48
N LEU A 152 -5.02 2.93 18.45
CA LEU A 152 -4.80 3.13 19.88
C LEU A 152 -4.46 1.79 20.51
N ARG A 153 -3.35 1.74 21.25
CA ARG A 153 -2.88 0.52 21.91
C ARG A 153 -2.59 0.77 23.38
N ARG A 154 -2.70 -0.29 24.17
CA ARG A 154 -2.19 -0.35 25.55
C ARG A 154 -1.30 -1.55 25.71
N THR A 155 -0.42 -1.47 26.69
CA THR A 155 0.45 -2.56 27.08
C THR A 155 0.03 -3.00 28.47
N VAL A 156 -0.29 -4.28 28.63
CA VAL A 156 -0.73 -4.88 29.89
C VAL A 156 0.20 -6.01 30.27
N GLU A 157 0.41 -6.21 31.57
CA GLU A 157 1.12 -7.37 32.09
C GLU A 157 0.09 -8.44 32.45
N GLU A 158 0.24 -9.62 31.86
CA GLU A 158 -0.62 -10.77 32.08
C GLU A 158 0.25 -11.92 32.63
N LYS A 159 -0.25 -12.68 33.61
CA LYS A 159 0.46 -13.86 34.08
C LYS A 159 0.45 -14.94 33.00
N SER A 160 1.60 -15.56 32.76
CA SER A 160 1.78 -16.56 31.71
C SER A 160 1.07 -17.90 32.03
N GLY A 161 0.64 -18.12 33.29
CA GLY A 161 -0.18 -19.26 33.70
C GLY A 161 -0.67 -19.16 35.15
N PRO A 162 -1.56 -20.08 35.60
CA PRO A 162 -2.15 -20.04 36.93
C PRO A 162 -1.15 -20.31 38.08
N ASP A 163 -0.01 -20.92 37.79
CA ASP A 163 0.95 -21.39 38.81
C ASP A 163 2.42 -21.08 38.43
N ASN A 164 2.66 -19.86 37.94
CA ASN A 164 4.01 -19.32 37.80
C ASN A 164 4.08 -17.82 38.13
N ASP A 165 5.27 -17.36 38.52
CA ASP A 165 5.60 -15.96 38.76
C ASP A 165 6.06 -15.23 37.50
N ASN A 166 5.84 -15.84 36.33
CA ASN A 166 6.30 -15.30 35.07
C ASN A 166 5.23 -14.37 34.48
N TRP A 167 5.59 -13.09 34.37
CA TRP A 167 4.75 -12.06 33.78
C TRP A 167 5.11 -11.89 32.31
N MET A 168 4.10 -11.79 31.45
CA MET A 168 4.28 -11.47 30.04
C MET A 168 3.64 -10.13 29.71
N THR A 169 4.36 -9.34 28.92
CA THR A 169 3.86 -8.08 28.39
C THR A 169 3.05 -8.36 27.12
N ARG A 170 1.78 -7.96 27.12
CA ARG A 170 0.88 -8.09 25.96
C ARG A 170 0.43 -6.71 25.49
N THR A 171 0.59 -6.45 24.20
CA THR A 171 0.03 -5.26 23.56
C THR A 171 -1.38 -5.56 23.08
N GLU A 172 -2.33 -4.74 23.48
CA GLU A 172 -3.73 -4.84 23.06
C GLU A 172 -4.12 -3.60 22.25
N THR A 173 -4.71 -3.83 21.08
CA THR A 173 -5.31 -2.77 20.27
C THR A 173 -6.70 -2.45 20.82
N LEU A 174 -6.87 -1.23 21.32
CA LEU A 174 -8.12 -0.71 21.88
C LEU A 174 -9.04 -0.14 20.79
N PHE A 175 -8.44 0.49 19.78
CA PHE A 175 -9.16 1.07 18.66
C PHE A 175 -8.30 1.02 17.41
N ARG A 176 -8.91 0.68 16.27
CA ARG A 176 -8.29 0.78 14.96
C ARG A 176 -9.35 1.16 13.94
N GLY A 177 -9.25 2.35 13.37
CA GLY A 177 -10.26 2.87 12.46
C GLY A 177 -9.93 4.26 11.94
N ILE A 178 -10.86 4.81 11.16
CA ILE A 178 -10.76 6.17 10.63
C ILE A 178 -11.46 7.10 11.61
N VAL A 179 -10.77 8.15 12.04
CA VAL A 179 -11.36 9.24 12.83
C VAL A 179 -11.61 10.42 11.90
N VAL A 180 -12.86 10.89 11.87
CA VAL A 180 -13.25 12.09 11.12
C VAL A 180 -13.71 13.16 12.09
N ARG A 181 -13.12 14.34 11.98
CA ARG A 181 -13.46 15.52 12.78
C ARG A 181 -13.99 16.60 11.85
N CYS A 182 -15.17 17.11 12.15
CA CYS A 182 -15.80 18.20 11.40
C CYS A 182 -15.91 19.45 12.27
N LYS A 183 -15.67 20.63 11.68
CA LYS A 183 -15.90 21.93 12.30
C LYS A 183 -16.60 22.84 11.29
N ALA A 184 -17.71 23.45 11.71
CA ALA A 184 -18.37 24.47 10.91
C ALA A 184 -17.42 25.66 10.72
N ILE A 185 -17.38 26.21 9.50
CA ILE A 185 -16.70 27.46 9.22
C ILE A 185 -17.70 28.57 9.57
N CYS A 186 -17.42 29.32 10.64
CA CYS A 186 -18.18 30.51 11.00
C CYS A 186 -17.74 31.69 10.15
#